data_AF-A0A974S7E3-F1
#
_entry.id   AF-A0A974S7E3-F1
#
_cell.length_a   1.000
_cell.length_b   1.000
_cell.length_c   1.000
_cell.angle_alpha   90.00
_cell.angle_beta   90.00
_cell.angle_gamma   90.00
#
_symmetry.space_group_name_H-M   'P 1'
#
loop_
_entity.id
_entity.type
_entity.pdbx_description
1 polymer ?
#
loop_
_entity_poly.entity_id
_entity_poly.type
_entity_poly.pdbx_seq_one_letter_code
_entity_poly.pdbx_strand_id
1 'polypeptide(L)'
;MTLKEVRDCLRKLALEPAKSLGQNFLHDQNLARWMVSRLSLDHGDHVVELGPGLGALTEYLMQAGVGRITVVEKDGRLAGALVQRLGNTLHVIQEDATRVDLLRFYGFGRVKVIGNLPYYVSSPILMRFLNKLSPAIRLVFAVQRELAERLVAAPHTREYGIMTVCIQHRWKIQLLRNLSPSVFYPKPRVHSSIILFTPREVVHFCDEALFERIVYLGFSERRKQLRKLLGNTKGVWEKFAEEMGISPLARAEELSHADYAELACRLSPFRPQTMAARAEELDVVDFQNRVVTRVPRAEVHTENLPHRSVHVLIRNRVGKWFLQRRSIWKDSNPGKWDSSVAGHLLSGEGYEIAARRELCEELGVTRCDWLLKKGSLQASAETGWEFIEVFFTQQEGPFSLTPMEIDIGAFFEEETIQRWIRKEPGSFTPTFLQCFDLIVNNH
;
A
#
# COMPACT_ATOMS: atom_id res chain seq x y z
N MET A 1 -10.78 22.53 -20.43
CA MET A 1 -10.54 24.00 -20.44
C MET A 1 -9.55 24.46 -21.52
N THR A 2 -9.84 25.55 -22.24
CA THR A 2 -8.95 26.29 -23.17
C THR A 2 -8.16 27.40 -22.45
N LEU A 3 -7.14 27.97 -23.09
CA LEU A 3 -6.36 29.08 -22.51
C LEU A 3 -7.22 30.31 -22.17
N LYS A 4 -8.22 30.60 -23.00
CA LYS A 4 -9.17 31.69 -22.76
C LYS A 4 -9.99 31.41 -21.50
N GLU A 5 -10.55 30.21 -21.38
CA GLU A 5 -11.33 29.78 -20.21
C GLU A 5 -10.51 29.80 -18.93
N VAL A 6 -9.23 29.39 -18.97
CA VAL A 6 -8.32 29.48 -17.83
C VAL A 6 -8.16 30.93 -17.36
N ARG A 7 -7.87 31.85 -18.28
CA ARG A 7 -7.70 33.28 -17.95
C ARG A 7 -8.99 33.93 -17.48
N ASP A 8 -10.13 33.56 -18.08
CA ASP A 8 -11.45 34.04 -17.67
C ASP A 8 -11.79 33.57 -16.25
N CYS A 9 -11.50 32.31 -15.92
CA CYS A 9 -11.74 31.74 -14.61
C CYS A 9 -10.86 32.38 -13.54
N LEU A 10 -9.56 32.53 -13.80
CA LEU A 10 -8.64 33.23 -12.89
C LEU A 10 -9.06 34.67 -12.61
N ARG A 11 -9.48 35.41 -13.64
CA ARG A 11 -10.02 36.78 -13.47
C ARG A 11 -11.29 36.82 -12.64
N LYS A 12 -12.25 35.92 -12.90
CA LYS A 12 -13.50 35.84 -12.12
C LYS A 12 -13.24 35.52 -10.65
N LEU A 13 -12.23 34.70 -10.36
CA LEU A 13 -11.84 34.34 -9.01
C LEU A 13 -10.92 35.39 -8.34
N ALA A 14 -10.52 36.45 -9.07
CA ALA A 14 -9.49 37.40 -8.65
C ALA A 14 -8.20 36.70 -8.17
N LEU A 15 -7.79 35.66 -8.89
CA LEU A 15 -6.62 34.83 -8.56
C LEU A 15 -5.50 35.03 -9.58
N GLU A 16 -4.29 35.21 -9.05
CA GLU A 16 -3.06 35.08 -9.82
C GLU A 16 -2.42 33.72 -9.57
N PRO A 17 -1.84 33.05 -10.60
CA PRO A 17 -1.15 31.77 -10.42
C PRO A 17 -0.03 31.86 -9.38
N ALA A 18 -0.16 31.09 -8.30
CA ALA A 18 0.79 31.11 -7.20
C ALA A 18 2.07 30.33 -7.56
N LYS A 19 3.17 31.06 -7.81
CA LYS A 19 4.49 30.46 -8.05
C LYS A 19 4.96 29.58 -6.90
N SER A 20 4.65 29.97 -5.65
CA SER A 20 4.99 29.21 -4.44
C SER A 20 4.29 27.85 -4.36
N LEU A 21 3.12 27.70 -5.00
CA LEU A 21 2.38 26.45 -5.10
C LEU A 21 2.67 25.70 -6.41
N GLY A 22 3.58 26.20 -7.24
CA GLY A 22 3.94 25.56 -8.51
C GLY A 22 2.78 25.45 -9.51
N GLN A 23 1.79 26.33 -9.42
CA GLN A 23 0.58 26.27 -10.25
C GLN A 23 0.91 26.51 -11.73
N ASN A 24 0.69 25.48 -12.54
CA ASN A 24 0.73 25.53 -14.00
C ASN A 24 -0.51 24.80 -14.53
N PHE A 25 -1.51 25.54 -15.02
CA PHE A 25 -2.80 25.00 -15.43
C PHE A 25 -2.74 24.42 -16.84
N LEU A 26 -3.18 23.17 -16.99
CA LEU A 26 -3.30 22.52 -18.29
C LEU A 26 -4.47 23.14 -19.07
N HIS A 27 -4.22 23.56 -20.31
CA HIS A 27 -5.24 24.16 -21.19
C HIS A 27 -5.39 23.46 -22.55
N ASP A 28 -4.67 22.36 -22.75
CA ASP A 28 -4.83 21.49 -23.92
C ASP A 28 -5.90 20.43 -23.66
N GLN A 29 -7.08 20.62 -24.26
CA GLN A 29 -8.24 19.75 -24.10
C GLN A 29 -8.02 18.33 -24.65
N ASN A 30 -7.29 18.20 -25.76
CA ASN A 30 -7.00 16.89 -26.36
C ASN A 30 -6.05 16.10 -25.47
N LEU A 31 -5.05 16.78 -24.90
CA LEU A 31 -4.13 16.18 -23.95
C LEU A 31 -4.84 15.74 -22.67
N ALA A 32 -5.70 16.58 -22.11
CA ALA A 32 -6.48 16.26 -20.92
C ALA A 32 -7.36 15.03 -21.12
N ARG A 33 -8.12 14.98 -22.21
CA ARG A 33 -8.95 13.82 -22.59
C ARG A 33 -8.10 12.57 -22.78
N TRP A 34 -6.96 12.70 -23.44
CA TRP A 34 -6.04 11.59 -23.66
C TRP A 34 -5.46 11.06 -22.35
N MET A 35 -5.04 11.93 -21.42
CA MET A 35 -4.56 11.53 -20.09
C MET A 35 -5.61 10.72 -19.33
N VAL A 36 -6.86 11.20 -19.30
CA VAL A 36 -7.98 10.48 -18.67
C VAL A 36 -8.19 9.12 -19.31
N SER A 37 -8.11 9.01 -20.65
CA SER A 37 -8.21 7.72 -21.33
C SER A 37 -7.15 6.69 -20.90
N ARG A 38 -5.97 7.15 -20.43
CA ARG A 38 -4.89 6.25 -19.98
C ARG A 38 -5.21 5.58 -18.65
N LEU A 39 -6.17 6.08 -17.86
CA LEU A 39 -6.65 5.43 -16.65
C LEU A 39 -7.49 4.17 -16.92
N SER A 40 -7.95 3.97 -18.16
CA SER A 40 -8.78 2.81 -18.52
C SER A 40 -9.98 2.65 -17.58
N LEU A 41 -10.78 3.72 -17.46
CA LEU A 41 -11.82 3.87 -16.45
C LEU A 41 -13.02 2.93 -16.66
N ASP A 42 -13.70 2.64 -15.56
CA ASP A 42 -14.92 1.85 -15.44
C ASP A 42 -15.90 2.54 -14.47
N HIS A 43 -17.20 2.22 -14.57
CA HIS A 43 -18.26 2.78 -13.73
C HIS A 43 -18.08 2.47 -12.24
N GLY A 44 -17.40 1.38 -11.89
CA GLY A 44 -17.12 1.01 -10.50
C GLY A 44 -15.88 1.67 -9.88
N ASP A 45 -15.12 2.45 -10.66
CA ASP A 45 -13.84 2.99 -10.18
C ASP A 45 -14.01 4.21 -9.26
N HIS A 46 -13.06 4.35 -8.34
CA HIS A 46 -12.84 5.57 -7.57
C HIS A 46 -11.60 6.30 -8.11
N VAL A 47 -11.80 7.47 -8.71
CA VAL A 47 -10.69 8.28 -9.23
C VAL A 47 -10.30 9.35 -8.23
N VAL A 48 -9.01 9.42 -7.91
CA VAL A 48 -8.40 10.47 -7.10
C VAL A 48 -7.59 11.40 -8.00
N GLU A 49 -8.01 12.65 -8.13
CA GLU A 49 -7.26 13.69 -8.85
C GLU A 49 -6.43 14.54 -7.87
N LEU A 50 -5.12 14.62 -8.11
CA LEU A 50 -4.19 15.41 -7.30
C LEU A 50 -3.92 16.75 -7.97
N GLY A 51 -4.21 17.84 -7.26
CA GLY A 51 -4.03 19.20 -7.78
C GLY A 51 -4.90 19.46 -9.00
N PRO A 52 -6.24 19.35 -8.89
CA PRO A 52 -7.16 19.60 -10.01
C PRO A 52 -7.04 21.01 -10.58
N GLY A 53 -6.59 21.99 -9.77
CA GLY A 53 -6.47 23.38 -10.17
C GLY A 53 -7.83 23.95 -10.59
N LEU A 54 -7.94 24.33 -11.86
CA LEU A 54 -9.21 24.82 -12.41
C LEU A 54 -10.13 23.71 -12.91
N GLY A 55 -9.69 22.43 -12.91
CA GLY A 55 -10.53 21.28 -13.23
C GLY A 55 -10.40 20.78 -14.68
N ALA A 56 -9.23 20.98 -15.30
CA ALA A 56 -9.00 20.60 -16.69
C ALA A 56 -9.09 19.09 -16.95
N LEU A 57 -8.69 18.26 -15.98
CA LEU A 57 -8.86 16.80 -16.05
C LEU A 57 -10.20 16.39 -15.43
N THR A 58 -10.61 17.06 -14.33
CA THR A 58 -11.87 16.81 -13.62
C THR A 58 -13.09 16.77 -14.54
N GLU A 59 -13.20 17.73 -15.48
CA GLU A 59 -14.28 17.77 -16.47
C GLU A 59 -14.41 16.45 -17.26
N TYR A 60 -13.29 15.89 -17.69
CA TYR A 60 -13.27 14.65 -18.46
C TYR A 60 -13.48 13.41 -17.59
N LEU A 61 -13.07 13.45 -16.32
CA LEU A 61 -13.39 12.40 -15.35
C LEU A 61 -14.89 12.31 -15.10
N MET A 62 -15.57 13.45 -14.98
CA MET A 62 -17.02 13.49 -14.81
C MET A 62 -17.76 12.95 -16.04
N GLN A 63 -17.28 13.28 -17.24
CA GLN A 63 -17.83 12.76 -18.50
C GLN A 63 -17.64 11.25 -18.65
N ALA A 64 -16.60 10.66 -18.04
CA ALA A 64 -16.32 9.23 -18.10
C ALA A 64 -17.30 8.38 -17.26
N GLY A 65 -18.12 9.00 -16.40
CA GLY A 65 -19.16 8.28 -15.64
C GLY A 65 -18.63 7.27 -14.61
N VAL A 66 -17.53 7.61 -13.93
CA VAL A 66 -16.95 6.80 -12.85
C VAL A 66 -17.79 6.86 -11.58
N GLY A 67 -17.66 5.84 -10.72
CA GLY A 67 -18.49 5.71 -9.51
C GLY A 67 -18.21 6.80 -8.47
N ARG A 68 -16.96 7.24 -8.36
CA ARG A 68 -16.57 8.35 -7.47
C ARG A 68 -15.39 9.13 -8.01
N ILE A 69 -15.44 10.46 -7.84
CA ILE A 69 -14.30 11.35 -8.05
C ILE A 69 -13.98 12.04 -6.74
N THR A 70 -12.76 11.85 -6.25
CA THR A 70 -12.18 12.65 -5.17
C THR A 70 -11.11 13.55 -5.74
N VAL A 71 -11.12 14.83 -5.40
CA VAL A 71 -10.06 15.76 -5.76
C VAL A 71 -9.32 16.21 -4.49
N VAL A 72 -7.99 16.25 -4.55
CA VAL A 72 -7.13 16.71 -3.44
C VAL A 72 -6.48 18.03 -3.87
N GLU A 73 -6.93 19.14 -3.28
CA GLU A 73 -6.49 20.49 -3.64
C GLU A 73 -6.02 21.27 -2.40
N LYS A 74 -4.81 21.81 -2.46
CA LYS A 74 -4.21 22.54 -1.34
C LYS A 74 -4.71 23.99 -1.28
N ASP A 75 -4.96 24.62 -2.42
CA ASP A 75 -5.49 25.99 -2.49
C ASP A 75 -7.02 25.98 -2.28
N GLY A 76 -7.46 26.34 -1.08
CA GLY A 76 -8.88 26.35 -0.72
C GLY A 76 -9.77 27.21 -1.63
N ARG A 77 -9.20 28.22 -2.30
CA ARG A 77 -9.95 29.06 -3.24
C ARG A 77 -10.27 28.30 -4.53
N LEU A 78 -9.32 27.50 -5.02
CA LEU A 78 -9.52 26.62 -6.17
C LEU A 78 -10.44 25.45 -5.82
N ALA A 79 -10.27 24.87 -4.63
CA ALA A 79 -11.15 23.83 -4.11
C ALA A 79 -12.62 24.30 -4.08
N GLY A 80 -12.88 25.49 -3.51
CA GLY A 80 -14.23 26.08 -3.49
C GLY A 80 -14.76 26.40 -4.88
N ALA A 81 -13.92 26.94 -5.76
CA ALA A 81 -14.30 27.26 -7.14
C ALA A 81 -14.70 26.01 -7.95
N LEU A 82 -14.02 24.87 -7.74
CA LEU A 82 -14.35 23.61 -8.38
C LEU A 82 -15.75 23.12 -7.98
N VAL A 83 -16.09 23.15 -6.69
CA VAL A 83 -17.42 22.76 -6.20
C VAL A 83 -18.50 23.65 -6.81
N GLN A 84 -18.29 24.97 -6.82
CA GLN A 84 -19.26 25.90 -7.40
C GLN A 84 -19.49 25.67 -8.89
N ARG A 85 -18.43 25.31 -9.63
CA ARG A 85 -18.47 25.21 -11.09
C ARG A 85 -18.93 23.84 -11.59
N LEU A 86 -18.53 22.77 -10.90
CA LEU A 86 -18.73 21.39 -11.34
C LEU A 86 -19.76 20.64 -10.48
N GLY A 87 -20.26 21.26 -9.41
CA GLY A 87 -21.33 20.74 -8.57
C GLY A 87 -20.87 19.80 -7.45
N ASN A 88 -21.85 19.39 -6.64
CA ASN A 88 -21.62 18.67 -5.37
C ASN A 88 -21.30 17.17 -5.54
N THR A 89 -21.25 16.65 -6.77
CA THR A 89 -20.88 15.25 -7.03
C THR A 89 -19.39 14.98 -6.84
N LEU A 90 -18.57 16.03 -6.81
CA LEU A 90 -17.14 15.94 -6.50
C LEU A 90 -16.91 15.86 -5.00
N HIS A 91 -16.13 14.87 -4.57
CA HIS A 91 -15.63 14.85 -3.20
C HIS A 91 -14.33 15.64 -3.11
N VAL A 92 -14.35 16.77 -2.42
CA VAL A 92 -13.18 17.65 -2.31
C VAL A 92 -12.48 17.47 -0.97
N ILE A 93 -11.20 17.16 -1.01
CA ILE A 93 -10.31 17.13 0.16
C ILE A 93 -9.37 18.32 0.05
N GLN A 94 -9.57 19.31 0.92
CA GLN A 94 -8.72 20.50 0.96
C GLN A 94 -7.47 20.24 1.81
N GLU A 95 -6.53 19.46 1.29
CA GLU A 95 -5.29 19.07 1.99
C GLU A 95 -4.07 19.09 1.06
N ASP A 96 -2.88 19.05 1.66
CA ASP A 96 -1.63 18.83 0.93
C ASP A 96 -1.53 17.36 0.50
N ALA A 97 -1.43 17.10 -0.82
CA ALA A 97 -1.31 15.75 -1.37
C ALA A 97 -0.08 14.99 -0.85
N THR A 98 0.96 15.67 -0.36
CA THR A 98 2.12 15.01 0.27
C THR A 98 1.81 14.43 1.66
N ARG A 99 0.70 14.86 2.27
CA ARG A 99 0.31 14.53 3.66
C ARG A 99 -1.06 13.87 3.77
N VAL A 100 -1.85 13.86 2.71
CA VAL A 100 -3.20 13.27 2.70
C VAL A 100 -3.17 11.82 3.20
N ASP A 101 -4.18 11.48 4.01
CA ASP A 101 -4.36 10.13 4.51
C ASP A 101 -4.89 9.22 3.39
N LEU A 102 -4.05 8.28 2.93
CA LEU A 102 -4.38 7.35 1.85
C LEU A 102 -5.46 6.34 2.26
N LEU A 103 -5.61 6.09 3.57
CA LEU A 103 -6.56 5.11 4.08
C LEU A 103 -8.01 5.53 3.79
N ARG A 104 -8.24 6.83 3.61
CA ARG A 104 -9.54 7.40 3.24
C ARG A 104 -10.02 6.99 1.85
N PHE A 105 -9.14 6.45 1.00
CA PHE A 105 -9.50 6.03 -0.36
C PHE A 105 -9.98 4.57 -0.41
N TYR A 106 -9.85 3.81 0.67
CA TYR A 106 -10.35 2.44 0.73
C TYR A 106 -11.88 2.36 0.81
N GLY A 107 -12.42 1.27 0.25
CA GLY A 107 -13.84 0.94 0.28
C GLY A 107 -14.72 1.73 -0.70
N PHE A 108 -14.14 2.40 -1.69
CA PHE A 108 -14.90 3.12 -2.72
C PHE A 108 -14.82 2.47 -4.11
N GLY A 109 -14.24 1.28 -4.21
CA GLY A 109 -13.96 0.59 -5.47
C GLY A 109 -12.48 0.65 -5.83
N ARG A 110 -12.16 0.24 -7.06
CA ARG A 110 -10.78 0.26 -7.57
C ARG A 110 -10.25 1.69 -7.66
N VAL A 111 -9.19 1.98 -6.91
CA VAL A 111 -8.62 3.33 -6.83
C VAL A 111 -7.66 3.59 -7.99
N LYS A 112 -7.92 4.67 -8.74
CA LYS A 112 -7.05 5.15 -9.83
C LYS A 112 -6.69 6.60 -9.57
N VAL A 113 -5.44 6.98 -9.84
CA VAL A 113 -4.94 8.32 -9.48
C VAL A 113 -4.47 9.07 -10.71
N ILE A 114 -4.78 10.35 -10.80
CA ILE A 114 -4.33 11.20 -11.90
C ILE A 114 -3.92 12.57 -11.38
N GLY A 115 -2.97 13.23 -12.03
CA GLY A 115 -2.64 14.60 -11.68
C GLY A 115 -1.62 15.26 -12.59
N ASN A 116 -1.72 16.58 -12.68
CA ASN A 116 -0.66 17.43 -13.21
C ASN A 116 0.16 17.97 -12.03
N LEU A 117 1.20 17.23 -11.64
CA LEU A 117 1.82 17.42 -10.34
C LEU A 117 2.66 18.72 -10.29
N PRO A 118 2.57 19.51 -9.20
CA PRO A 118 3.50 20.60 -8.99
C PRO A 118 4.93 20.07 -8.86
N TYR A 119 5.86 20.72 -9.56
CA TYR A 119 7.21 20.20 -9.73
C TYR A 119 8.00 20.06 -8.42
N TYR A 120 7.87 21.02 -7.52
CA TYR A 120 8.62 21.04 -6.26
C TYR A 120 8.20 19.93 -5.28
N VAL A 121 7.01 19.34 -5.45
CA VAL A 121 6.46 18.26 -4.59
C VAL A 121 6.14 16.98 -5.36
N SER A 122 6.55 16.85 -6.63
CA SER A 122 6.27 15.65 -7.41
C SER A 122 6.88 14.40 -6.77
N SER A 123 8.15 14.44 -6.35
CA SER A 123 8.81 13.30 -5.69
C SER A 123 8.12 12.86 -4.39
N PRO A 124 7.81 13.73 -3.41
CA PRO A 124 7.10 13.29 -2.20
C PRO A 124 5.67 12.81 -2.48
N ILE A 125 4.96 13.35 -3.47
CA ILE A 125 3.66 12.82 -3.90
C ILE A 125 3.82 11.40 -4.45
N LEU A 126 4.80 11.16 -5.32
CA LEU A 126 5.04 9.83 -5.88
C LEU A 126 5.40 8.82 -4.78
N MET A 127 6.31 9.17 -3.87
CA MET A 127 6.67 8.30 -2.74
C MET A 127 5.48 7.99 -1.83
N ARG A 128 4.53 8.93 -1.69
CA ARG A 128 3.29 8.72 -0.94
C ARG A 128 2.35 7.77 -1.69
N PHE A 129 1.98 8.09 -2.93
CA PHE A 129 0.94 7.35 -3.65
C PHE A 129 1.38 6.02 -4.26
N LEU A 130 2.69 5.78 -4.37
CA LEU A 130 3.27 4.53 -4.87
C LEU A 130 3.75 3.61 -3.74
N ASN A 131 3.57 4.00 -2.47
CA ASN A 131 3.91 3.15 -1.34
C ASN A 131 2.95 1.95 -1.20
N LYS A 132 3.32 1.03 -0.32
CA LYS A 132 2.62 -0.24 -0.04
C LYS A 132 1.22 -0.10 0.56
N LEU A 133 0.94 1.01 1.26
CA LEU A 133 -0.37 1.33 1.86
C LEU A 133 -1.35 1.92 0.87
N SER A 134 -0.87 2.43 -0.27
CA SER A 134 -1.73 3.02 -1.27
C SER A 134 -2.69 1.97 -1.85
N PRO A 135 -4.01 2.25 -1.90
CA PRO A 135 -4.98 1.37 -2.58
C PRO A 135 -4.93 1.53 -4.11
N ALA A 136 -4.09 2.43 -4.63
CA ALA A 136 -4.06 2.72 -6.05
C ALA A 136 -3.63 1.49 -6.87
N ILE A 137 -4.31 1.26 -7.98
CA ILE A 137 -3.97 0.19 -8.94
C ILE A 137 -3.53 0.73 -10.30
N ARG A 138 -3.63 2.04 -10.50
CA ARG A 138 -3.20 2.69 -11.74
C ARG A 138 -3.03 4.19 -11.52
N LEU A 139 -1.88 4.74 -11.93
CA LEU A 139 -1.61 6.17 -11.74
C LEU A 139 -1.10 6.80 -13.03
N VAL A 140 -1.61 7.99 -13.38
CA VAL A 140 -1.18 8.76 -14.55
C VAL A 140 -0.78 10.16 -14.09
N PHE A 141 0.49 10.51 -14.21
CA PHE A 141 0.98 11.80 -13.77
C PHE A 141 1.72 12.54 -14.87
N ALA A 142 1.48 13.85 -14.98
CA ALA A 142 2.42 14.75 -15.63
C ALA A 142 3.42 15.26 -14.57
N VAL A 143 4.71 15.05 -14.83
CA VAL A 143 5.83 15.46 -13.97
C VAL A 143 6.93 16.11 -14.81
N GLN A 144 7.95 16.71 -14.17
CA GLN A 144 9.14 17.19 -14.89
C GLN A 144 9.82 16.06 -15.67
N ARG A 145 10.32 16.37 -16.88
CA ARG A 145 10.97 15.38 -17.74
C ARG A 145 12.15 14.69 -17.07
N GLU A 146 13.02 15.42 -16.37
CA GLU A 146 14.17 14.84 -15.66
C GLU A 146 13.74 13.84 -14.58
N LEU A 147 12.67 14.16 -13.83
CA LEU A 147 12.10 13.22 -12.86
C LEU A 147 11.55 11.97 -13.56
N ALA A 148 10.91 12.13 -14.72
CA ALA A 148 10.42 11.01 -15.51
C ALA A 148 11.56 10.10 -15.99
N GLU A 149 12.61 10.68 -16.57
CA GLU A 149 13.81 10.00 -17.04
C GLU A 149 14.47 9.22 -15.89
N ARG A 150 14.56 9.82 -14.70
CA ARG A 150 15.05 9.13 -13.49
C ARG A 150 14.20 7.92 -13.10
N LEU A 151 12.87 8.02 -13.16
CA LEU A 151 11.99 6.93 -12.76
C LEU A 151 12.06 5.73 -13.71
N VAL A 152 12.30 5.97 -14.99
CA VAL A 152 12.46 4.91 -16.01
C VAL A 152 13.91 4.51 -16.27
N ALA A 153 14.87 5.09 -15.53
CA ALA A 153 16.28 4.80 -15.70
C ALA A 153 16.57 3.31 -15.49
N ALA A 154 17.43 2.75 -16.34
CA ALA A 154 17.98 1.41 -16.19
C ALA A 154 19.22 1.42 -15.26
N PRO A 155 19.61 0.28 -14.68
CA PRO A 155 20.90 0.13 -14.01
C PRO A 155 22.06 0.60 -14.89
N HIS A 156 23.18 0.95 -14.27
CA HIS A 156 24.38 1.50 -14.92
C HIS A 156 24.21 2.87 -15.60
N THR A 157 23.13 3.59 -15.31
CA THR A 157 22.94 4.97 -15.80
C THR A 157 23.13 6.01 -14.70
N ARG A 158 23.43 7.25 -15.09
CA ARG A 158 23.64 8.36 -14.16
C ARG A 158 22.39 8.69 -13.36
N GLU A 159 21.24 8.61 -14.02
CA GLU A 159 19.93 8.95 -13.48
C GLU A 159 19.41 7.88 -12.50
N TYR A 160 19.95 6.66 -12.54
CA TYR A 160 19.56 5.56 -11.63
C TYR A 160 19.84 5.90 -10.17
N GLY A 161 18.88 5.61 -9.29
CA GLY A 161 18.95 5.94 -7.87
C GLY A 161 17.87 5.32 -7.01
N ILE A 162 17.84 5.70 -5.73
CA ILE A 162 16.93 5.14 -4.70
C ILE A 162 15.47 5.12 -5.16
N MET A 163 14.92 6.26 -5.61
CA MET A 163 13.51 6.32 -6.04
C MET A 163 13.22 5.40 -7.23
N THR A 164 14.17 5.27 -8.16
CA THR A 164 14.06 4.36 -9.31
C THR A 164 13.92 2.93 -8.81
N VAL A 165 14.83 2.49 -7.94
CA VAL A 165 14.85 1.13 -7.38
C VAL A 165 13.57 0.83 -6.59
N CYS A 166 13.23 1.69 -5.62
CA CYS A 166 12.06 1.48 -4.76
C CYS A 166 10.75 1.47 -5.54
N ILE A 167 10.58 2.37 -6.52
CA ILE A 167 9.33 2.44 -7.28
C ILE A 167 9.26 1.31 -8.31
N GLN A 168 10.33 1.03 -9.06
CA GLN A 168 10.33 -0.05 -10.06
C GLN A 168 10.14 -1.44 -9.45
N HIS A 169 10.55 -1.62 -8.18
CA HIS A 169 10.29 -2.85 -7.42
C HIS A 169 8.80 -3.18 -7.35
N ARG A 170 7.95 -2.16 -7.13
CA ARG A 170 6.50 -2.34 -6.93
C ARG A 170 5.66 -1.99 -8.15
N TRP A 171 6.21 -1.22 -9.09
CA TRP A 171 5.47 -0.65 -10.20
C TRP A 171 6.17 -0.87 -11.54
N LYS A 172 5.39 -1.25 -12.55
CA LYS A 172 5.75 -1.08 -13.96
C LYS A 172 5.52 0.38 -14.33
N ILE A 173 6.57 1.03 -14.82
CA ILE A 173 6.58 2.46 -15.14
C ILE A 173 6.72 2.62 -16.65
N GLN A 174 5.83 3.40 -17.27
CA GLN A 174 5.86 3.67 -18.70
C GLN A 174 5.87 5.18 -18.95
N LEU A 175 6.92 5.67 -19.64
CA LEU A 175 6.95 7.03 -20.15
C LEU A 175 6.09 7.08 -21.42
N LEU A 176 4.94 7.73 -21.34
CA LEU A 176 3.94 7.71 -22.42
C LEU A 176 4.17 8.82 -23.44
N ARG A 177 4.48 10.04 -22.99
CA ARG A 177 4.61 11.22 -23.87
C ARG A 177 5.39 12.35 -23.22
N ASN A 178 6.25 13.01 -23.99
CA ASN A 178 6.87 14.29 -23.61
C ASN A 178 5.98 15.48 -23.97
N LEU A 179 5.93 16.48 -23.10
CA LEU A 179 5.08 17.66 -23.22
C LEU A 179 5.90 18.93 -23.45
N SER A 180 5.42 19.76 -24.37
CA SER A 180 5.90 21.13 -24.52
C SER A 180 5.35 21.99 -23.38
N PRO A 181 6.14 22.93 -22.81
CA PRO A 181 5.64 23.88 -21.82
C PRO A 181 4.45 24.72 -22.31
N SER A 182 4.24 24.84 -23.62
CA SER A 182 3.14 25.63 -24.20
C SER A 182 1.74 25.12 -23.87
N VAL A 183 1.60 23.86 -23.44
CA VAL A 183 0.28 23.29 -23.05
C VAL A 183 -0.18 23.75 -21.66
N PHE A 184 0.66 24.51 -20.95
CA PHE A 184 0.39 25.00 -19.61
C PHE A 184 0.32 26.54 -19.55
N TYR A 185 -0.42 27.05 -18.57
CA TYR A 185 -0.47 28.47 -18.22
C TYR A 185 -0.37 28.67 -16.70
N PRO A 186 0.57 29.49 -16.19
CA PRO A 186 1.70 30.06 -16.91
C PRO A 186 2.60 29.00 -17.56
N LYS A 187 3.40 29.39 -18.54
CA LYS A 187 4.34 28.48 -19.22
C LYS A 187 5.48 28.13 -18.25
N PRO A 188 5.71 26.85 -17.90
CA PRO A 188 6.84 26.46 -17.08
C PRO A 188 8.16 26.65 -17.83
N ARG A 189 9.26 26.74 -17.07
CA ARG A 189 10.62 26.89 -17.63
C ARG A 189 11.22 25.57 -18.13
N VAL A 190 10.63 24.45 -17.76
CA VAL A 190 11.13 23.10 -18.05
C VAL A 190 10.07 22.27 -18.76
N HIS A 191 10.52 21.26 -19.49
CA HIS A 191 9.65 20.26 -20.12
C HIS A 191 9.08 19.29 -19.10
N SER A 192 7.92 18.72 -19.45
CA SER A 192 7.22 17.72 -18.64
C SER A 192 7.09 16.42 -19.43
N SER A 193 6.77 15.33 -18.74
CA SER A 193 6.45 14.04 -19.34
C SER A 193 5.27 13.41 -18.60
N ILE A 194 4.46 12.66 -19.34
CA ILE A 194 3.36 11.87 -18.80
C ILE A 194 3.86 10.45 -18.57
N ILE A 195 3.67 9.98 -17.34
CA ILE A 195 4.07 8.64 -16.91
C ILE A 195 2.84 7.87 -16.44
N LEU A 196 2.81 6.59 -16.76
CA LEU A 196 1.84 5.63 -16.26
C LEU A 196 2.54 4.65 -15.30
N PHE A 197 1.89 4.40 -14.17
CA PHE A 197 2.27 3.39 -13.19
C PHE A 197 1.19 2.33 -13.13
N THR A 198 1.59 1.06 -13.19
CA THR A 198 0.74 -0.10 -12.95
C THR A 198 1.44 -1.06 -11.99
N PRO A 199 0.74 -1.76 -11.09
CA PRO A 199 1.37 -2.68 -10.16
C PRO A 199 2.22 -3.72 -10.89
N ARG A 200 3.39 -4.00 -10.34
CA ARG A 200 4.21 -5.14 -10.74
C ARG A 200 3.79 -6.35 -9.91
N GLU A 201 3.66 -7.50 -10.55
CA GLU A 201 3.57 -8.77 -9.83
C GLU A 201 4.92 -9.01 -9.14
N VAL A 202 4.90 -9.02 -7.80
CA VAL A 202 6.10 -9.31 -6.99
C VAL A 202 6.16 -10.81 -6.80
N VAL A 203 7.18 -11.45 -7.37
CA VAL A 203 7.29 -12.93 -7.46
C VAL A 203 8.11 -13.54 -6.31
N HIS A 204 8.86 -12.72 -5.56
CA HIS A 204 9.84 -13.21 -4.57
C HIS A 204 9.59 -12.67 -3.16
N PHE A 205 9.97 -13.45 -2.15
CA PHE A 205 9.94 -13.01 -0.76
C PHE A 205 10.89 -11.83 -0.63
N CYS A 206 10.40 -10.73 -0.09
CA CYS A 206 11.20 -9.55 0.14
C CYS A 206 10.88 -9.06 1.54
N ASP A 207 11.85 -9.16 2.44
CA ASP A 207 11.87 -8.39 3.67
C ASP A 207 11.98 -6.91 3.25
N GLU A 208 10.83 -6.26 3.06
CA GLU A 208 10.76 -4.92 2.45
C GLU A 208 11.53 -3.88 3.28
N ALA A 209 11.52 -4.02 4.61
CA ALA A 209 12.28 -3.15 5.50
C ALA A 209 13.79 -3.34 5.28
N LEU A 210 14.25 -4.59 5.15
CA LEU A 210 15.64 -4.88 4.79
C LEU A 210 15.98 -4.40 3.38
N PHE A 211 15.10 -4.60 2.40
CA PHE A 211 15.23 -4.12 1.03
C PHE A 211 15.44 -2.61 0.97
N GLU A 212 14.55 -1.83 1.59
CA GLU A 212 14.71 -0.38 1.65
C GLU A 212 16.05 -0.03 2.31
N ARG A 213 16.37 -0.65 3.45
CA ARG A 213 17.62 -0.39 4.17
C ARG A 213 18.86 -0.63 3.31
N ILE A 214 18.94 -1.73 2.57
CA ILE A 214 20.09 -2.03 1.69
C ILE A 214 20.15 -1.10 0.48
N VAL A 215 19.00 -0.67 -0.06
CA VAL A 215 18.95 0.32 -1.15
C VAL A 215 19.48 1.67 -0.65
N TYR A 216 18.94 2.19 0.46
CA TYR A 216 19.41 3.44 1.06
C TYR A 216 20.90 3.39 1.41
N LEU A 217 21.35 2.28 2.00
CA LEU A 217 22.75 2.07 2.32
C LEU A 217 23.62 2.06 1.06
N GLY A 218 23.22 1.36 0.00
CA GLY A 218 23.98 1.27 -1.25
C GLY A 218 24.21 2.64 -1.90
N PHE A 219 23.17 3.49 -1.93
CA PHE A 219 23.25 4.82 -2.55
C PHE A 219 23.83 5.92 -1.63
N SER A 220 24.20 5.58 -0.39
CA SER A 220 24.80 6.54 0.56
C SER A 220 26.19 7.03 0.14
N GLU A 221 26.98 6.18 -0.54
CA GLU A 221 28.30 6.51 -1.07
C GLU A 221 28.44 6.02 -2.52
N ARG A 222 27.91 6.77 -3.50
CA ARG A 222 27.81 6.36 -4.93
C ARG A 222 29.09 5.83 -5.58
N ARG A 223 30.29 6.16 -5.09
CA ARG A 223 31.57 5.71 -5.67
C ARG A 223 32.11 4.43 -5.02
N LYS A 224 31.51 3.99 -3.92
CA LYS A 224 31.98 2.86 -3.11
C LYS A 224 31.31 1.56 -3.56
N GLN A 225 32.06 0.47 -3.47
CA GLN A 225 31.57 -0.87 -3.80
C GLN A 225 30.48 -1.28 -2.79
N LEU A 226 29.39 -1.89 -3.25
CA LEU A 226 28.25 -2.22 -2.40
C LEU A 226 28.65 -3.16 -1.24
N ARG A 227 29.51 -4.14 -1.49
CA ARG A 227 30.07 -5.02 -0.44
C ARG A 227 30.71 -4.28 0.74
N LYS A 228 31.36 -3.14 0.47
CA LYS A 228 32.04 -2.35 1.50
C LYS A 228 31.04 -1.57 2.35
N LEU A 229 29.86 -1.29 1.80
CA LEU A 229 28.76 -0.64 2.51
C LEU A 229 27.95 -1.65 3.33
N LEU A 230 27.69 -2.84 2.77
CA LEU A 230 26.99 -3.94 3.46
C LEU A 230 27.74 -4.46 4.69
N GLY A 231 29.07 -4.32 4.73
CA GLY A 231 29.88 -4.85 5.82
C GLY A 231 30.04 -6.37 5.73
N ASN A 232 30.06 -7.06 6.88
CA ASN A 232 30.20 -8.52 6.92
C ASN A 232 28.85 -9.21 6.69
N THR A 233 28.69 -9.79 5.50
CA THR A 233 27.50 -10.57 5.11
C THR A 233 27.68 -12.08 5.29
N LYS A 234 28.74 -12.54 5.97
CA LYS A 234 29.08 -13.96 6.18
C LYS A 234 29.11 -14.78 4.88
N GLY A 235 29.60 -14.20 3.79
CA GLY A 235 29.72 -14.88 2.48
C GLY A 235 28.45 -14.82 1.60
N VAL A 236 27.35 -14.24 2.09
CA VAL A 236 26.10 -14.14 1.32
C VAL A 236 26.27 -13.27 0.07
N TRP A 237 27.03 -12.17 0.16
CA TRP A 237 27.27 -11.28 -0.97
C TRP A 237 28.02 -11.98 -2.10
N GLU A 238 29.11 -12.68 -1.77
CA GLU A 238 29.96 -13.35 -2.75
C GLU A 238 29.18 -14.42 -3.52
N LYS A 239 28.42 -15.26 -2.80
CA LYS A 239 27.56 -16.28 -3.40
C LYS A 239 26.43 -15.69 -4.25
N PHE A 240 25.80 -14.63 -3.76
CA PHE A 240 24.78 -13.90 -4.53
C PHE A 240 25.36 -13.32 -5.83
N ALA A 241 26.52 -12.65 -5.74
CA ALA A 241 27.16 -12.04 -6.89
C ALA A 241 27.53 -13.09 -7.95
N GLU A 242 28.09 -14.22 -7.53
CA GLU A 242 28.41 -15.35 -8.42
C GLU A 242 27.16 -15.91 -9.11
N GLU A 243 26.12 -16.27 -8.36
CA GLU A 243 24.91 -16.90 -8.90
C GLU A 243 24.10 -15.96 -9.82
N MET A 244 24.11 -14.65 -9.54
CA MET A 244 23.39 -13.66 -10.33
C MET A 244 24.23 -13.10 -11.50
N GLY A 245 25.50 -13.52 -11.64
CA GLY A 245 26.41 -12.99 -12.66
C GLY A 245 26.77 -11.52 -12.44
N ILE A 246 26.74 -11.05 -11.20
CA ILE A 246 27.06 -9.67 -10.80
C ILE A 246 28.54 -9.60 -10.40
N SER A 247 29.22 -8.51 -10.75
CA SER A 247 30.59 -8.28 -10.30
C SER A 247 30.64 -8.23 -8.75
N PRO A 248 31.55 -8.96 -8.08
CA PRO A 248 31.71 -8.85 -6.63
C PRO A 248 32.17 -7.44 -6.19
N LEU A 249 32.61 -6.61 -7.15
CA LEU A 249 33.00 -5.21 -6.96
C LEU A 249 31.89 -4.23 -7.36
N ALA A 250 30.70 -4.70 -7.72
CA ALA A 250 29.59 -3.88 -8.17
C ALA A 250 29.24 -2.78 -7.17
N ARG A 251 28.88 -1.61 -7.71
CA ARG A 251 28.30 -0.50 -6.97
C ARG A 251 26.78 -0.57 -6.95
N ALA A 252 26.17 0.28 -6.13
CA ALA A 252 24.72 0.29 -5.94
C ALA A 252 23.93 0.52 -7.23
N GLU A 253 24.42 1.43 -8.10
CA GLU A 253 23.75 1.75 -9.36
C GLU A 253 23.81 0.63 -10.41
N GLU A 254 24.60 -0.42 -10.16
CA GLU A 254 24.77 -1.56 -11.06
C GLU A 254 23.76 -2.69 -10.79
N LEU A 255 23.08 -2.66 -9.64
CA LEU A 255 22.07 -3.66 -9.29
C LEU A 255 20.69 -3.19 -9.74
N SER A 256 19.91 -4.11 -10.33
CA SER A 256 18.49 -3.88 -10.62
C SER A 256 17.63 -3.96 -9.35
N HIS A 257 16.39 -3.47 -9.45
CA HIS A 257 15.43 -3.60 -8.35
C HIS A 257 15.11 -5.07 -7.99
N ALA A 258 15.28 -6.00 -8.93
CA ALA A 258 15.10 -7.44 -8.69
C ALA A 258 16.31 -8.01 -7.93
N ASP A 259 17.52 -7.60 -8.31
CA ASP A 259 18.76 -7.98 -7.62
C ASP A 259 18.75 -7.53 -6.16
N TYR A 260 18.28 -6.30 -5.90
CA TYR A 260 18.09 -5.82 -4.54
C TYR A 260 17.07 -6.64 -3.74
N ALA A 261 15.94 -7.02 -4.36
CA ALA A 261 14.93 -7.84 -3.68
C ALA A 261 15.46 -9.24 -3.33
N GLU A 262 16.17 -9.88 -4.25
CA GLU A 262 16.80 -11.18 -4.04
C GLU A 262 17.91 -11.10 -2.97
N LEU A 263 18.74 -10.06 -3.00
CA LEU A 263 19.75 -9.84 -1.97
C LEU A 263 19.13 -9.64 -0.59
N ALA A 264 18.02 -8.88 -0.50
CA ALA A 264 17.27 -8.72 0.75
C ALA A 264 16.72 -10.06 1.24
N CYS A 265 16.14 -10.88 0.36
CA CYS A 265 15.68 -12.23 0.69
C CYS A 265 16.80 -13.09 1.29
N ARG A 266 18.00 -13.08 0.69
CA ARG A 266 19.14 -13.90 1.13
C ARG A 266 19.75 -13.43 2.45
N LEU A 267 19.75 -12.12 2.67
CA LEU A 267 20.25 -11.49 3.90
C LEU A 267 19.23 -11.52 5.04
N SER A 268 17.94 -11.74 4.72
CA SER A 268 16.89 -11.72 5.73
C SER A 268 17.07 -12.86 6.74
N PRO A 269 16.93 -12.59 8.05
CA PRO A 269 16.85 -13.65 9.05
C PRO A 269 15.54 -14.43 8.91
N PHE A 270 14.53 -13.84 8.26
CA PHE A 270 13.27 -14.48 7.95
C PHE A 270 13.46 -15.32 6.69
N ARG A 271 13.37 -16.63 6.83
CA ARG A 271 13.31 -17.55 5.70
C ARG A 271 11.83 -17.73 5.37
N PRO A 272 11.43 -17.74 4.08
CA PRO A 272 10.16 -18.34 3.69
C PRO A 272 10.11 -19.68 4.39
N GLN A 273 9.06 -19.92 5.18
CA GLN A 273 8.83 -21.25 5.71
C GLN A 273 8.75 -22.15 4.48
N THR A 274 9.81 -22.91 4.19
CA THR A 274 9.65 -24.12 3.39
C THR A 274 8.51 -24.89 4.04
N MET A 275 7.70 -25.59 3.27
CA MET A 275 6.56 -26.40 3.74
C MET A 275 6.83 -27.33 4.95
N ALA A 276 8.07 -27.41 5.43
CA ALA A 276 8.38 -27.68 6.82
C ALA A 276 7.76 -26.60 7.72
N ALA A 277 6.45 -26.73 7.94
CA ALA A 277 5.77 -26.33 9.15
C ALA A 277 6.77 -26.46 10.31
N ARG A 278 6.81 -25.45 11.20
CA ARG A 278 7.25 -25.77 12.56
C ARG A 278 6.49 -27.04 12.94
N ALA A 279 7.19 -28.04 13.50
CA ALA A 279 6.56 -29.26 14.00
C ALA A 279 5.71 -28.94 15.25
N GLU A 280 4.84 -27.93 15.11
CA GLU A 280 3.86 -27.47 16.04
C GLU A 280 2.65 -28.39 15.84
N GLU A 281 2.47 -29.25 16.82
CA GLU A 281 1.27 -30.05 16.95
C GLU A 281 0.14 -29.15 17.47
N LEU A 282 -1.00 -29.22 16.81
CA LEU A 282 -2.23 -28.57 17.23
C LEU A 282 -3.16 -29.62 17.83
N ASP A 283 -3.92 -29.22 18.84
CA ASP A 283 -5.03 -30.04 19.33
C ASP A 283 -6.17 -30.05 18.30
N VAL A 284 -6.52 -31.23 17.79
CA VAL A 284 -7.75 -31.48 17.03
C VAL A 284 -8.87 -31.71 18.01
N VAL A 285 -10.01 -31.05 17.80
CA VAL A 285 -11.15 -31.06 18.70
C VAL A 285 -12.40 -31.63 18.03
N ASP A 286 -13.34 -32.12 18.84
CA ASP A 286 -14.69 -32.43 18.39
C ASP A 286 -15.57 -31.17 18.30
N PHE A 287 -16.82 -31.32 17.83
CA PHE A 287 -17.78 -30.22 17.75
C PHE A 287 -18.28 -29.71 19.12
N GLN A 288 -17.88 -30.34 20.22
CA GLN A 288 -18.09 -29.85 21.58
C GLN A 288 -16.81 -29.20 22.12
N ASN A 289 -15.83 -28.94 21.26
CA ASN A 289 -14.55 -28.32 21.57
C ASN A 289 -13.74 -29.11 22.61
N ARG A 290 -13.83 -30.45 22.62
CA ARG A 290 -12.99 -31.34 23.43
C ARG A 290 -11.85 -31.90 22.58
N VAL A 291 -10.65 -31.98 23.14
CA VAL A 291 -9.47 -32.50 22.43
C VAL A 291 -9.66 -34.00 22.15
N VAL A 292 -9.48 -34.39 20.90
CA VAL A 292 -9.60 -35.78 20.42
C VAL A 292 -8.23 -36.37 20.11
N THR A 293 -7.39 -35.61 19.41
CA THR A 293 -6.04 -36.03 19.02
C THR A 293 -5.15 -34.82 18.81
N ARG A 294 -3.87 -35.05 18.51
CA ARG A 294 -2.88 -34.04 18.16
C ARG A 294 -2.23 -34.42 16.85
N VAL A 295 -2.16 -33.46 15.93
CA VAL A 295 -1.53 -33.68 14.63
C VAL A 295 -0.75 -32.43 14.23
N PRO A 296 0.23 -32.54 13.32
CA PRO A 296 0.93 -31.37 12.79
C PRO A 296 -0.05 -30.38 12.13
N ARG A 297 0.20 -29.08 12.27
CA ARG A 297 -0.62 -28.01 11.66
C ARG A 297 -0.94 -28.22 10.17
N ALA A 298 0.03 -28.71 9.40
CA ALA A 298 -0.16 -28.95 7.96
C ALA A 298 -1.27 -29.98 7.69
N GLU A 299 -1.37 -31.01 8.53
CA GLU A 299 -2.42 -32.03 8.44
C GLU A 299 -3.79 -31.45 8.79
N VAL A 300 -3.87 -30.65 9.86
CA VAL A 300 -5.10 -29.93 10.26
C VAL A 300 -5.70 -29.15 9.09
N HIS A 301 -4.89 -28.35 8.40
CA HIS A 301 -5.36 -27.53 7.28
C HIS A 301 -5.67 -28.35 6.02
N THR A 302 -4.91 -29.43 5.76
CA THR A 302 -5.14 -30.29 4.59
C THR A 302 -6.43 -31.08 4.73
N GLU A 303 -6.72 -31.56 5.94
CA GLU A 303 -7.89 -32.41 6.23
C GLU A 303 -9.09 -31.62 6.77
N ASN A 304 -8.97 -30.29 6.93
CA ASN A 304 -10.00 -29.43 7.51
C ASN A 304 -10.48 -29.92 8.89
N LEU A 305 -9.54 -30.36 9.73
CA LEU A 305 -9.86 -30.89 11.05
C LEU A 305 -10.26 -29.74 11.98
N PRO A 306 -11.32 -29.89 12.79
CA PRO A 306 -11.68 -28.85 13.74
C PRO A 306 -10.57 -28.62 14.75
N HIS A 307 -10.19 -27.37 14.94
CA HIS A 307 -9.09 -26.96 15.81
C HIS A 307 -9.39 -25.58 16.40
N ARG A 308 -8.46 -25.01 17.17
CA ARG A 308 -8.68 -23.76 17.90
C ARG A 308 -7.77 -22.65 17.41
N SER A 309 -8.30 -21.43 17.37
CA SER A 309 -7.54 -20.22 17.06
C SER A 309 -7.98 -19.03 17.92
N VAL A 310 -7.16 -17.98 17.89
CA VAL A 310 -7.43 -16.69 18.51
C VAL A 310 -7.40 -15.60 17.47
N HIS A 311 -8.29 -14.63 17.63
CA HIS A 311 -8.22 -13.36 16.91
C HIS A 311 -8.14 -12.22 17.90
N VAL A 312 -7.19 -11.32 17.72
CA VAL A 312 -7.08 -10.11 18.53
C VAL A 312 -7.35 -8.89 17.66
N LEU A 313 -8.28 -8.05 18.10
CA LEU A 313 -8.59 -6.76 17.50
C LEU A 313 -8.06 -5.63 18.39
N ILE A 314 -7.15 -4.85 17.82
CA ILE A 314 -6.52 -3.69 18.44
C ILE A 314 -7.24 -2.43 17.97
N ARG A 315 -7.58 -1.57 18.92
CA ARG A 315 -8.04 -0.21 18.65
C ARG A 315 -7.04 0.79 19.22
N ASN A 316 -6.88 1.94 18.59
CA ASN A 316 -6.12 3.04 19.19
C ASN A 316 -7.04 3.98 19.99
N ARG A 317 -6.44 4.94 20.70
CA ARG A 317 -7.11 5.95 21.54
C ARG A 317 -8.09 6.83 20.76
N VAL A 318 -7.87 7.00 19.45
CA VAL A 318 -8.76 7.79 18.58
C VAL A 318 -9.88 6.95 17.96
N GLY A 319 -10.01 5.68 18.35
CA GLY A 319 -11.12 4.83 17.96
C GLY A 319 -10.96 4.12 16.61
N LYS A 320 -9.77 4.13 16.00
CA LYS A 320 -9.47 3.38 14.77
C LYS A 320 -9.02 1.95 15.07
N TRP A 321 -9.38 1.02 14.20
CA TRP A 321 -9.04 -0.40 14.28
C TRP A 321 -7.77 -0.70 13.49
N PHE A 322 -6.82 -1.40 14.09
CA PHE A 322 -5.64 -1.88 13.38
C PHE A 322 -5.99 -3.13 12.59
N LEU A 323 -5.88 -3.08 11.27
CA LEU A 323 -5.97 -4.26 10.43
C LEU A 323 -4.59 -4.58 9.88
N GLN A 324 -4.33 -5.88 9.70
CA GLN A 324 -3.14 -6.36 9.01
C GLN A 324 -3.51 -6.96 7.66
N ARG A 325 -2.68 -6.74 6.65
CA ARG A 325 -2.73 -7.47 5.40
C ARG A 325 -1.79 -8.66 5.53
N ARG A 326 -2.34 -9.85 5.36
CA ARG A 326 -1.59 -11.11 5.47
C ARG A 326 -0.48 -11.16 4.45
N SER A 327 0.66 -11.69 4.87
CA SER A 327 1.78 -11.97 3.97
C SER A 327 1.34 -12.85 2.80
N ILE A 328 1.94 -12.65 1.63
CA ILE A 328 1.68 -13.50 0.46
C ILE A 328 2.15 -14.96 0.68
N TRP A 329 2.91 -15.22 1.75
CA TRP A 329 3.47 -16.52 2.10
C TRP A 329 2.64 -17.31 3.10
N LYS A 330 1.52 -16.74 3.59
CA LYS A 330 0.58 -17.49 4.41
C LYS A 330 -0.07 -18.58 3.56
N ASP A 331 -0.19 -19.77 4.15
CA ASP A 331 -0.88 -20.94 3.60
C ASP A 331 -2.34 -20.67 3.27
N SER A 332 -3.00 -19.83 4.08
CA SER A 332 -4.39 -19.45 3.90
C SER A 332 -4.57 -17.94 3.70
N ASN A 333 -5.41 -17.60 2.73
CA ASN A 333 -5.83 -16.22 2.41
C ASN A 333 -4.67 -15.20 2.25
N PRO A 334 -3.61 -15.49 1.47
CA PRO A 334 -2.49 -14.57 1.28
C PRO A 334 -2.96 -13.23 0.69
N GLY A 335 -2.41 -12.11 1.18
CA GLY A 335 -2.70 -10.76 0.68
C GLY A 335 -4.06 -10.18 1.09
N LYS A 336 -4.90 -10.92 1.80
CA LYS A 336 -6.18 -10.41 2.34
C LYS A 336 -5.97 -9.66 3.65
N TRP A 337 -6.88 -8.74 3.95
CA TRP A 337 -6.93 -8.02 5.23
C TRP A 337 -7.60 -8.88 6.31
N ASP A 338 -7.07 -8.80 7.53
CA ASP A 338 -7.44 -9.65 8.66
C ASP A 338 -7.49 -8.86 9.97
N SER A 339 -7.88 -9.54 11.06
CA SER A 339 -7.76 -9.04 12.44
C SER A 339 -6.33 -8.56 12.73
N SER A 340 -6.14 -7.73 13.76
CA SER A 340 -4.82 -7.17 14.07
C SER A 340 -3.75 -8.23 14.26
N VAL A 341 -4.15 -9.35 14.86
CA VAL A 341 -3.36 -10.58 15.04
C VAL A 341 -4.30 -11.78 14.98
N ALA A 342 -3.84 -12.88 14.39
CA ALA A 342 -4.59 -14.13 14.37
C ALA A 342 -3.66 -15.35 14.32
N GLY A 343 -3.90 -16.36 15.16
CA GLY A 343 -3.07 -17.55 15.19
C GLY A 343 -3.69 -18.74 15.91
N HIS A 344 -3.08 -19.90 15.76
CA HIS A 344 -3.55 -21.17 16.30
C HIS A 344 -3.11 -21.36 17.75
N LEU A 345 -3.88 -22.11 18.52
CA LEU A 345 -3.44 -22.58 19.83
C LEU A 345 -2.48 -23.75 19.63
N LEU A 346 -1.34 -23.70 20.31
CA LEU A 346 -0.47 -24.87 20.43
C LEU A 346 -1.15 -25.94 21.30
N SER A 347 -0.76 -27.20 21.12
CA SER A 347 -1.28 -28.31 21.94
C SER A 347 -1.19 -28.00 23.45
N GLY A 348 -2.33 -28.03 24.15
CA GLY A 348 -2.44 -27.74 25.58
C GLY A 348 -2.39 -26.25 25.97
N GLU A 349 -2.29 -25.34 25.00
CA GLU A 349 -2.30 -23.89 25.24
C GLU A 349 -3.72 -23.37 25.51
N GLY A 350 -3.83 -22.36 26.39
CA GLY A 350 -5.09 -21.64 26.61
C GLY A 350 -5.23 -20.43 25.69
N TYR A 351 -6.48 -20.07 25.34
CA TYR A 351 -6.77 -18.96 24.42
C TYR A 351 -6.12 -17.62 24.80
N GLU A 352 -6.18 -17.19 26.07
CA GLU A 352 -5.55 -15.91 26.46
C GLU A 352 -4.02 -15.94 26.31
N ILE A 353 -3.40 -17.09 26.59
CA ILE A 353 -1.95 -17.29 26.44
C ILE A 353 -1.57 -17.20 24.96
N ALA A 354 -2.31 -17.92 24.10
CA ALA A 354 -2.12 -17.87 22.66
C ALA A 354 -2.28 -16.44 22.12
N ALA A 355 -3.33 -15.71 22.53
CA ALA A 355 -3.57 -14.34 22.09
C ALA A 355 -2.41 -13.39 22.45
N ARG A 356 -1.83 -13.53 23.65
CA ARG A 356 -0.66 -12.75 24.08
C ARG A 356 0.62 -13.16 23.36
N ARG A 357 0.80 -14.45 23.10
CA ARG A 357 1.92 -14.98 22.31
C ARG A 357 1.88 -14.42 20.88
N GLU A 358 0.74 -14.52 20.21
CA GLU A 358 0.57 -14.03 18.84
C GLU A 358 0.74 -12.50 18.74
N LEU A 359 0.27 -11.74 19.74
CA LEU A 359 0.54 -10.29 19.84
C LEU A 359 2.05 -9.98 19.85
N CYS A 360 2.83 -10.81 20.54
CA CYS A 360 4.28 -10.69 20.60
C CYS A 360 4.94 -11.16 19.29
N GLU A 361 4.55 -12.31 18.75
CA GLU A 361 5.17 -12.92 17.57
C GLU A 361 4.87 -12.15 16.28
N GLU A 362 3.64 -11.69 16.06
CA GLU A 362 3.24 -11.01 14.81
C GLU A 362 3.51 -9.49 14.84
N LEU A 363 3.29 -8.83 15.99
CA LEU A 363 3.38 -7.36 16.12
C LEU A 363 4.49 -6.86 17.05
N GLY A 364 5.20 -7.74 17.76
CA GLY A 364 6.22 -7.34 18.75
C GLY A 364 5.65 -6.72 20.02
N VAL A 365 4.35 -6.92 20.32
CA VAL A 365 3.70 -6.36 21.51
C VAL A 365 4.02 -7.22 22.72
N THR A 366 5.08 -6.85 23.46
CA THR A 366 5.53 -7.55 24.67
C THR A 366 4.79 -7.13 25.94
N ARG A 367 4.11 -5.97 25.91
CA ARG A 367 3.34 -5.43 27.04
C ARG A 367 1.90 -5.18 26.62
N CYS A 368 0.98 -5.94 27.19
CA CYS A 368 -0.45 -5.80 26.98
C CYS A 368 -1.13 -5.76 28.35
N ASP A 369 -1.42 -4.54 28.82
CA ASP A 369 -1.92 -4.27 30.18
C ASP A 369 -3.22 -5.03 30.48
N TRP A 370 -4.08 -5.18 29.47
CA TRP A 370 -5.31 -5.94 29.56
C TRP A 370 -5.68 -6.53 28.20
N LEU A 371 -6.45 -7.61 28.24
CA LEU A 371 -6.99 -8.29 27.07
C LEU A 371 -8.41 -8.73 27.42
N LEU A 372 -9.39 -8.27 26.66
CA LEU A 372 -10.81 -8.52 26.94
C LEU A 372 -11.36 -9.53 25.94
N LYS A 373 -11.86 -10.68 26.42
CA LYS A 373 -12.62 -11.62 25.58
C LYS A 373 -13.95 -10.97 25.18
N LYS A 374 -14.19 -10.84 23.88
CA LYS A 374 -15.43 -10.28 23.31
C LYS A 374 -16.46 -11.35 22.99
N GLY A 375 -16.03 -12.55 22.61
CA GLY A 375 -16.93 -13.64 22.31
C GLY A 375 -16.20 -14.83 21.74
N SER A 376 -16.97 -15.80 21.26
CA SER A 376 -16.47 -17.02 20.65
C SER A 376 -17.26 -17.37 19.39
N LEU A 377 -16.58 -17.88 18.38
CA LEU A 377 -17.16 -18.41 17.16
C LEU A 377 -16.99 -19.93 17.13
N GLN A 378 -17.99 -20.63 16.62
CA GLN A 378 -17.95 -22.08 16.44
C GLN A 378 -17.21 -22.45 15.15
N ALA A 379 -16.66 -23.66 15.10
CA ALA A 379 -16.06 -24.19 13.88
C ALA A 379 -17.10 -24.31 12.75
N SER A 380 -16.83 -23.66 11.63
CA SER A 380 -17.60 -23.75 10.38
C SER A 380 -16.69 -23.54 9.17
N ALA A 381 -17.22 -23.71 7.96
CA ALA A 381 -16.45 -23.43 6.75
C ALA A 381 -15.98 -21.97 6.67
N GLU A 382 -16.76 -21.01 7.18
CA GLU A 382 -16.43 -19.59 7.22
C GLU A 382 -15.33 -19.24 8.22
N THR A 383 -15.15 -20.05 9.26
CA THR A 383 -14.05 -19.93 10.23
C THR A 383 -12.85 -20.79 9.87
N GLY A 384 -12.87 -21.53 8.76
CA GLY A 384 -11.80 -22.49 8.43
C GLY A 384 -11.78 -23.72 9.35
N TRP A 385 -12.95 -24.08 9.88
CA TRP A 385 -13.15 -25.13 10.91
C TRP A 385 -12.48 -24.81 12.24
N GLU A 386 -12.28 -23.53 12.52
CA GLU A 386 -11.67 -23.05 13.76
C GLU A 386 -12.74 -22.70 14.80
N PHE A 387 -12.56 -23.18 16.03
CA PHE A 387 -13.16 -22.59 17.22
C PHE A 387 -12.34 -21.37 17.64
N ILE A 388 -12.97 -20.20 17.60
CA ILE A 388 -12.25 -18.94 17.73
C ILE A 388 -12.66 -18.24 19.01
N GLU A 389 -11.69 -17.79 19.80
CA GLU A 389 -11.92 -16.75 20.79
C GLU A 389 -11.44 -15.40 20.28
N VAL A 390 -12.36 -14.43 20.31
CA VAL A 390 -12.10 -13.07 19.84
C VAL A 390 -11.78 -12.21 21.04
N PHE A 391 -10.59 -11.61 21.02
CA PHE A 391 -10.11 -10.69 22.04
C PHE A 391 -10.00 -9.26 21.51
N PHE A 392 -10.06 -8.34 22.46
CA PHE A 392 -9.94 -6.91 22.23
C PHE A 392 -8.90 -6.32 23.18
N THR A 393 -8.07 -5.42 22.65
CA THR A 393 -7.16 -4.59 23.46
C THR A 393 -6.97 -3.22 22.81
N GLN A 394 -6.36 -2.29 23.54
CA GLN A 394 -6.01 -0.97 23.04
C GLN A 394 -4.49 -0.81 22.97
N GLN A 395 -3.96 -0.48 21.79
CA GLN A 395 -2.52 -0.29 21.56
C GLN A 395 -2.29 0.83 20.55
N GLU A 396 -1.18 1.57 20.71
CA GLU A 396 -0.78 2.65 19.79
C GLU A 396 0.37 2.25 18.86
N GLY A 397 1.08 1.16 19.18
CA GLY A 397 2.38 0.85 18.60
C GLY A 397 3.54 1.64 19.28
N PRO A 398 4.73 1.72 18.64
CA PRO A 398 5.04 1.15 17.33
C PRO A 398 4.96 -0.38 17.33
N PHE A 399 4.54 -0.95 16.20
CA PHE A 399 4.54 -2.39 15.98
C PHE A 399 5.77 -2.81 15.19
N SER A 400 6.31 -3.97 15.51
CA SER A 400 7.36 -4.64 14.73
C SER A 400 6.72 -5.80 13.99
N LEU A 401 6.32 -5.55 12.74
CA LEU A 401 5.61 -6.54 11.92
C LEU A 401 6.55 -7.66 11.48
N THR A 402 6.18 -8.90 11.72
CA THR A 402 6.91 -10.07 11.22
C THR A 402 6.60 -10.28 9.72
N PRO A 403 7.56 -10.12 8.78
CA PRO A 403 7.27 -10.11 7.33
C PRO A 403 6.68 -11.42 6.77
N MET A 404 6.92 -12.54 7.46
CA MET A 404 6.34 -13.84 7.11
C MET A 404 4.84 -13.94 7.42
N GLU A 405 4.38 -13.20 8.42
CA GLU A 405 2.99 -13.23 8.88
C GLU A 405 2.22 -12.06 8.28
N ILE A 406 2.83 -10.87 8.32
CA ILE A 406 2.18 -9.59 8.01
C ILE A 406 2.94 -8.88 6.89
N ASP A 407 2.23 -8.59 5.80
CA ASP A 407 2.74 -7.78 4.70
C ASP A 407 2.78 -6.29 5.07
N ILE A 408 1.70 -5.80 5.67
CA ILE A 408 1.56 -4.43 6.15
C ILE A 408 0.41 -4.32 7.16
N GLY A 409 0.44 -3.32 8.04
CA GLY A 409 -0.69 -3.03 8.92
C GLY A 409 -0.97 -1.54 9.04
N ALA A 410 -2.23 -1.18 9.30
CA ALA A 410 -2.67 0.20 9.41
C ALA A 410 -3.95 0.35 10.25
N PHE A 411 -4.14 1.54 10.82
CA PHE A 411 -5.33 1.91 11.57
C PHE A 411 -6.41 2.51 10.66
N PHE A 412 -7.55 1.84 10.56
CA PHE A 412 -8.71 2.26 9.76
C PHE A 412 -9.86 2.75 10.63
N GLU A 413 -10.60 3.73 10.12
CA GLU A 413 -11.90 4.10 10.68
C GLU A 413 -12.89 2.94 10.51
N GLU A 414 -13.73 2.70 11.52
CA GLU A 414 -14.74 1.64 11.49
C GLU A 414 -15.69 1.76 10.28
N GLU A 415 -16.16 2.99 9.99
CA GLU A 415 -17.00 3.26 8.83
C GLU A 415 -16.30 2.90 7.51
N THR A 416 -14.97 3.10 7.43
CA THR A 416 -14.19 2.73 6.25
C THR A 416 -14.13 1.22 6.09
N ILE A 417 -13.92 0.48 7.19
CA ILE A 417 -13.93 -0.99 7.18
C ILE A 417 -15.29 -1.51 6.75
N GLN A 418 -16.38 -1.06 7.39
CA GLN A 418 -17.74 -1.49 7.06
C GLN A 418 -18.10 -1.20 5.59
N ARG A 419 -17.76 0.00 5.10
CA ARG A 419 -17.99 0.37 3.70
C ARG A 419 -17.19 -0.53 2.77
N TRP A 420 -15.94 -0.81 3.11
CA TRP A 420 -15.07 -1.67 2.32
C TRP A 420 -15.57 -3.11 2.29
N ILE A 421 -15.97 -3.69 3.42
CA ILE A 421 -16.60 -5.02 3.49
C ILE A 421 -17.84 -5.08 2.58
N ARG A 422 -18.72 -4.07 2.61
CA ARG A 422 -19.92 -4.05 1.76
C ARG A 422 -19.62 -3.99 0.27
N LYS A 423 -18.52 -3.32 -0.13
CA LYS A 423 -18.16 -3.13 -1.53
C LYS A 423 -17.31 -4.27 -2.08
N GLU A 424 -16.35 -4.75 -1.30
CA GLU A 424 -15.35 -5.73 -1.71
C GLU A 424 -15.05 -6.70 -0.55
N PRO A 425 -16.01 -7.58 -0.15
CA PRO A 425 -15.80 -8.49 0.98
C PRO A 425 -14.64 -9.47 0.73
N GLY A 426 -14.35 -9.77 -0.54
CA GLY A 426 -13.22 -10.62 -0.94
C GLY A 426 -11.83 -10.04 -0.62
N SER A 427 -11.73 -8.76 -0.27
CA SER A 427 -10.48 -8.15 0.22
C SER A 427 -10.08 -8.64 1.62
N PHE A 428 -11.00 -9.29 2.35
CA PHE A 428 -10.80 -9.71 3.74
C PHE A 428 -10.80 -11.24 3.89
N THR A 429 -10.18 -11.74 4.95
CA THR A 429 -10.35 -13.15 5.34
C THR A 429 -11.81 -13.42 5.71
N PRO A 430 -12.38 -14.59 5.36
CA PRO A 430 -13.72 -14.97 5.81
C PRO A 430 -13.87 -14.91 7.33
N THR A 431 -12.83 -15.36 8.05
CA THR A 431 -12.77 -15.34 9.51
C THR A 431 -12.84 -13.92 10.09
N PHE A 432 -12.10 -12.96 9.52
CA PHE A 432 -12.19 -11.56 9.95
C PHE A 432 -13.60 -11.01 9.84
N LEU A 433 -14.33 -11.34 8.77
CA LEU A 433 -15.69 -10.86 8.59
C LEU A 433 -16.60 -11.31 9.75
N GLN A 434 -16.47 -12.57 10.18
CA GLN A 434 -17.20 -13.10 11.33
C GLN A 434 -16.76 -12.44 12.65
N CYS A 435 -15.44 -12.31 12.87
CA CYS A 435 -14.89 -11.69 14.08
C CYS A 435 -15.29 -10.22 14.21
N PHE A 436 -15.26 -9.47 13.11
CA PHE A 436 -15.57 -8.05 13.10
C PHE A 436 -17.07 -7.79 13.29
N ASP A 437 -17.93 -8.60 12.67
CA ASP A 437 -19.37 -8.57 12.91
C ASP A 437 -19.70 -8.78 14.39
N LEU A 438 -19.06 -9.77 15.03
CA LEU A 438 -19.20 -10.05 16.45
C LEU A 438 -18.82 -8.86 17.33
N ILE A 439 -17.78 -8.10 16.97
CA ILE A 439 -17.35 -6.93 17.75
C ILE A 439 -18.29 -5.74 17.55
N VAL A 440 -18.69 -5.46 16.32
CA VAL A 440 -19.37 -4.20 15.99
C VAL A 440 -20.87 -4.27 16.26
N ASN A 441 -21.50 -5.43 16.08
CA ASN A 441 -22.96 -5.58 16.18
C ASN A 441 -23.47 -6.13 17.52
N ASN A 442 -22.60 -6.66 18.40
CA ASN A 442 -23.00 -7.17 19.73
C ASN A 442 -22.76 -6.15 20.87
N HIS A 443 -23.03 -4.87 20.63
CA HIS A 443 -22.92 -3.81 21.64
C HIS A 443 -24.21 -3.58 22.42
#